data_AF-A0A524PM39-F1
#
_entry.id   AF-A0A524PM39-F1
#
_cell.length_a   1.000
_cell.length_b   1.000
_cell.length_c   1.000
_cell.angle_alpha   90.00
_cell.angle_beta   90.00
_cell.angle_gamma   90.00
#
_symmetry.space_group_name_H-M   'P 1'
#
loop_
_entity.id
_entity.type
_entity.pdbx_description
1 polymer ?
#
loop_
_entity_poly.entity_id
_entity_poly.type
_entity_poly.pdbx_seq_one_letter_code
_entity_poly.pdbx_strand_id
1 'polypeptide(L)'
;MVKSAIPNPYSIARRRNTVIIGLDHEPLDDCFCHSVNADVAFKGFELFLTDIGEKYFVAIGSDTGFRIVDTFNGDVVTEADQDAYKTV
;
A
#
# COMPACT_ATOMS: atom_id res chain seq x y z
N MET A 1 2.22 -1.79 -34.68
CA MET A 1 1.48 -1.28 -33.50
C MET A 1 2.42 -0.36 -32.72
N VAL A 2 2.39 0.95 -32.99
CA VAL A 2 3.28 1.91 -32.32
C VAL A 2 2.76 2.13 -30.90
N LYS A 3 3.47 1.56 -29.91
CA LYS A 3 3.29 1.91 -28.50
C LYS A 3 3.84 3.32 -28.35
N SER A 4 2.96 4.33 -28.40
CA SER A 4 3.38 5.72 -28.19
C SER A 4 4.08 5.81 -26.83
N ALA A 5 5.33 6.27 -26.84
CA ALA A 5 6.16 6.43 -25.65
C ALA A 5 5.69 7.58 -24.73
N ILE A 6 4.68 8.34 -25.14
CA ILE A 6 4.10 9.44 -24.37
C ILE A 6 2.79 8.95 -23.73
N PRO A 7 2.73 8.85 -22.38
CA PRO A 7 1.49 8.49 -21.71
C PRO A 7 0.45 9.58 -21.96
N ASN A 8 -0.80 9.18 -22.17
CA ASN A 8 -1.91 10.10 -22.41
C ASN A 8 -1.98 11.15 -21.27
N PRO A 9 -2.01 12.46 -21.57
CA PRO A 9 -2.01 13.51 -20.56
C PRO A 9 -3.18 13.38 -19.56
N TYR A 10 -4.34 12.88 -20.00
CA TYR A 10 -5.47 12.62 -19.13
C TYR A 10 -5.19 11.50 -18.12
N SER A 11 -4.39 10.50 -18.49
CA SER A 11 -3.99 9.40 -17.60
C SER A 11 -3.00 9.86 -16.54
N ILE A 12 -2.04 10.72 -16.92
CA ILE A 12 -1.06 11.30 -15.99
C ILE A 12 -1.78 12.23 -14.99
N ALA A 13 -2.64 13.12 -15.49
CA ALA A 13 -3.39 14.04 -14.65
C ALA A 13 -4.29 13.30 -13.63
N ARG A 14 -4.95 12.21 -14.06
CA ARG A 14 -5.70 11.35 -13.15
C ARG A 14 -4.81 10.74 -12.08
N ARG A 15 -3.69 10.11 -12.44
CA ARG A 15 -2.80 9.47 -11.44
C ARG A 15 -2.23 10.46 -10.43
N ARG A 16 -1.92 11.70 -10.84
CA ARG A 16 -1.41 12.76 -9.95
C ARG A 16 -2.46 13.29 -8.97
N ASN A 17 -3.74 13.22 -9.33
CA ASN A 17 -4.83 13.77 -8.53
C ASN A 17 -5.63 12.69 -7.77
N THR A 18 -5.19 11.44 -7.82
CA THR A 18 -5.82 10.32 -7.10
C THR A 18 -4.90 9.85 -6.00
N VAL A 19 -5.44 9.78 -4.77
CA VAL A 19 -4.82 9.05 -3.66
C VAL A 19 -5.24 7.59 -3.79
N ILE A 20 -4.26 6.70 -3.88
CA ILE A 20 -4.41 5.26 -3.93
C ILE A 20 -4.05 4.72 -2.54
N ILE A 21 -5.05 4.15 -1.90
CA ILE A 21 -4.91 3.41 -0.64
C ILE A 21 -5.11 1.94 -0.96
N GLY A 22 -4.07 1.15 -0.77
CA GLY A 22 -4.15 -0.31 -0.84
C GLY A 22 -4.56 -0.89 0.50
N LEU A 23 -5.32 -1.98 0.46
CA LEU A 23 -5.64 -2.79 1.62
C LEU A 23 -5.16 -4.20 1.33
N ASP A 24 -4.44 -4.79 2.27
CA ASP A 24 -4.04 -6.17 2.18
C ASP A 24 -5.25 -7.10 2.25
N HIS A 25 -5.10 -8.29 1.70
CA HIS A 25 -6.10 -9.32 1.77
C HIS A 25 -5.85 -10.23 2.99
N GLU A 26 -6.90 -10.86 3.49
CA GLU A 26 -6.74 -11.95 4.45
C GLU A 26 -6.10 -13.15 3.74
N PRO A 27 -5.03 -13.75 4.29
CA PRO A 27 -4.40 -14.91 3.68
C PRO A 27 -5.37 -16.10 3.73
N LEU A 28 -5.79 -16.56 2.55
CA LEU A 28 -6.61 -17.75 2.37
C LEU A 28 -5.72 -18.96 2.13
N ASP A 29 -6.11 -20.13 2.63
CA ASP A 29 -5.37 -21.40 2.47
C ASP A 29 -5.12 -21.78 1.00
N ASP A 30 -5.94 -21.27 0.07
CA ASP A 30 -5.83 -21.49 -1.36
C ASP A 30 -5.24 -20.28 -2.14
N CYS A 31 -4.70 -19.27 -1.45
CA CYS A 31 -4.05 -18.13 -2.12
C CYS A 31 -2.72 -18.51 -2.75
N PHE A 32 -2.55 -18.14 -4.03
CA PHE A 32 -1.31 -18.33 -4.77
C PHE A 32 -0.38 -17.10 -4.70
N CYS A 33 -0.84 -16.01 -4.09
CA CYS A 33 -0.13 -14.74 -3.97
C CYS A 33 1.26 -14.92 -3.34
N HIS A 34 1.35 -15.65 -2.23
CA HIS A 34 2.60 -15.88 -1.52
C HIS A 34 3.57 -16.76 -2.32
N SER A 35 3.08 -17.80 -3.00
CA SER A 35 3.94 -18.73 -3.77
C SER A 35 4.63 -18.06 -4.97
N VAL A 36 4.11 -16.93 -5.44
CA VAL A 36 4.68 -16.11 -6.53
C VAL A 36 5.28 -14.79 -6.05
N ASN A 37 5.41 -14.56 -4.74
CA ASN A 37 5.90 -13.32 -4.13
C ASN A 37 5.12 -12.07 -4.60
N ALA A 38 3.79 -12.18 -4.69
CA ALA A 38 2.87 -11.11 -5.05
C ALA A 38 1.82 -10.85 -3.96
N ASP A 39 2.11 -11.27 -2.74
CA ASP A 39 1.37 -11.06 -1.50
C ASP A 39 1.48 -9.62 -0.98
N VAL A 40 2.58 -8.91 -1.30
CA VAL A 40 2.77 -7.51 -0.88
C VAL A 40 2.98 -6.57 -2.06
N ALA A 41 2.34 -5.40 -2.02
CA ALA A 41 2.63 -4.30 -2.92
C ALA A 41 3.76 -3.43 -2.35
N PHE A 42 4.84 -3.22 -3.12
CA PHE A 42 5.97 -2.39 -2.69
C PHE A 42 5.92 -0.93 -3.18
N LYS A 43 5.10 -0.63 -4.19
CA LYS A 43 5.05 0.69 -4.84
C LYS A 43 3.74 0.96 -5.54
N GLY A 44 3.52 2.22 -5.90
CA GLY A 44 2.39 2.64 -6.76
C GLY A 44 1.16 3.10 -5.99
N PHE A 45 1.25 3.16 -4.66
CA PHE A 45 0.24 3.67 -3.74
C PHE A 45 0.81 4.82 -2.90
N GLU A 46 -0.09 5.58 -2.28
CA GLU A 46 0.26 6.58 -1.29
C GLU A 46 0.31 5.95 0.11
N LEU A 47 -0.64 5.06 0.41
CA LEU A 47 -0.69 4.24 1.64
C LEU A 47 -1.05 2.79 1.31
N PHE A 48 -0.46 1.83 2.01
CA PHE A 48 -0.86 0.43 1.97
C PHE A 48 -1.07 -0.08 3.39
N LEU A 49 -2.27 -0.60 3.67
CA LEU A 49 -2.73 -0.97 5.00
C LEU A 49 -2.73 -2.49 5.09
N THR A 50 -1.97 -3.03 6.04
CA THR A 50 -2.00 -4.46 6.38
C THR A 50 -2.68 -4.60 7.74
N ASP A 51 -3.70 -5.43 7.81
CA ASP A 51 -4.42 -5.70 9.06
C ASP A 51 -3.52 -6.50 10.00
N ILE A 52 -3.29 -6.01 11.22
CA ILE A 52 -2.54 -6.71 12.27
C ILE A 52 -3.41 -6.99 13.51
N GLY A 53 -4.74 -7.00 13.34
CA GLY A 53 -5.73 -7.29 14.39
C GLY A 53 -6.44 -6.03 14.88
N GLU A 54 -5.95 -5.41 15.96
CA GLU A 54 -6.61 -4.23 16.56
C GLU A 54 -6.31 -2.92 15.81
N LYS A 55 -5.36 -2.95 14.87
CA LYS A 55 -4.93 -1.79 14.08
C LYS A 55 -4.36 -2.21 12.73
N TYR A 56 -4.12 -1.23 11.87
CA TYR A 56 -3.45 -1.42 10.59
C TYR A 56 -1.99 -1.01 10.68
N PHE A 57 -1.10 -1.86 10.18
CA PHE A 57 0.26 -1.48 9.84
C PHE A 57 0.24 -0.70 8.53
N VAL A 58 0.73 0.55 8.52
CA VAL A 58 0.62 1.45 7.37
C VAL A 58 1.98 1.66 6.71
N ALA A 59 2.15 1.09 5.51
CA ALA A 59 3.30 1.40 4.67
C ALA A 59 3.07 2.72 3.93
N ILE A 60 3.98 3.68 4.13
CA ILE A 60 3.90 5.01 3.51
C ILE A 60 4.70 5.01 2.20
N GLY A 61 4.00 5.18 1.07
CA GLY A 61 4.60 5.13 -0.28
C GLY A 61 4.88 6.49 -0.92
N SER A 62 4.51 7.60 -0.27
CA SER A 62 4.66 8.95 -0.82
C SER A 62 4.59 10.05 0.25
N ASP A 63 5.04 11.26 -0.09
CA ASP A 63 4.91 12.47 0.75
C ASP A 63 3.44 12.79 1.08
N THR A 64 2.53 12.58 0.13
CA THR A 64 1.08 12.74 0.35
C THR A 64 0.58 11.74 1.40
N GLY A 65 1.04 10.48 1.31
CA GLY A 65 0.74 9.44 2.30
C GLY A 65 1.23 9.83 3.69
N PHE A 66 2.47 10.30 3.81
CA PHE A 66 3.01 10.76 5.09
C PHE A 66 2.15 11.86 5.71
N ARG A 67 1.77 12.87 4.92
CA ARG A 67 0.90 13.96 5.38
C ARG A 67 -0.47 13.46 5.83
N ILE A 68 -1.04 12.44 5.17
CA ILE A 68 -2.30 11.84 5.59
C ILE A 68 -2.14 11.22 6.99
N VAL A 69 -1.13 10.36 7.18
CA VAL A 69 -0.88 9.71 8.48
C VAL A 69 -0.65 10.74 9.59
N ASP A 70 0.14 11.78 9.33
CA ASP A 70 0.41 12.88 10.26
C ASP A 70 -0.87 13.66 10.61
N THR A 71 -1.73 13.95 9.62
CA THR A 71 -3.01 14.66 9.82
C THR A 71 -3.96 13.88 10.72
N PHE A 72 -3.93 12.55 10.66
CA PHE A 72 -4.77 11.66 11.46
C PHE A 72 -4.08 11.13 12.72
N ASN A 73 -2.93 11.69 13.11
CA ASN A 73 -2.18 11.31 14.31
C ASN A 73 -1.85 9.81 14.36
N GLY A 74 -1.38 9.24 13.25
CA GLY A 74 -0.94 7.84 13.22
C GLY A 74 0.13 7.55 14.26
N ASP A 75 0.01 6.41 14.93
CA ASP A 75 0.92 5.99 15.98
C ASP A 75 2.31 5.64 15.42
N VAL A 76 3.33 5.83 16.25
CA VAL A 76 4.68 5.35 15.95
C VAL A 76 4.70 3.83 16.04
N VAL A 77 5.22 3.18 15.01
CA VAL A 77 5.36 1.73 14.94
C VAL A 77 6.23 1.22 16.08
N THR A 78 5.71 0.27 16.86
CA THR A 78 6.42 -0.41 17.94
C THR A 78 7.04 -1.73 17.47
N GLU A 79 7.92 -2.34 18.28
CA GLU A 79 8.47 -3.68 17.98
C GLU A 79 7.37 -4.75 17.90
N ALA A 80 6.37 -4.68 18.78
CA ALA A 80 5.22 -5.59 18.76
C ALA A 80 4.45 -5.51 17.43
N ASP A 81 4.35 -4.32 16.84
CA ASP A 81 3.66 -4.11 15.57
C ASP A 81 4.44 -4.70 14.39
N GLN A 82 5.77 -4.61 14.44
CA GLN A 82 6.63 -5.23 13.44
C GLN A 82 6.56 -6.75 13.52
N ASP A 83 6.48 -7.30 14.72
CA ASP A 83 6.36 -8.74 14.90
C ASP A 83 4.99 -9.25 14.47
N ALA A 84 3.91 -8.53 14.77
CA ALA A 84 2.58 -8.84 14.26
C ALA A 84 2.55 -8.80 12.72
N TYR A 85 3.14 -7.77 12.11
CA TYR A 85 3.21 -7.65 10.64
C TYR A 85 3.94 -8.82 9.97
N LYS A 86 4.98 -9.39 10.59
CA LYS A 86 5.72 -10.54 10.03
C LYS A 86 4.93 -11.86 10.08
N THR A 87 3.84 -11.90 10.85
CA THR A 87 3.02 -13.10 11.04
C THR A 87 1.75 -13.12 10.18
N VAL A 88 1.44 -12.00 9.52
CA VAL A 88 0.43 -11.90 8.46
C VAL A 88 0.99 -12.51 7.18
#